data_AF-A0A6P2F4A0-F1
#
_entry.id   AF-A0A6P2F4A0-F1
#
_cell.length_a   1.000
_cell.length_b   1.000
_cell.length_c   1.000
_cell.angle_alpha   90.00
_cell.angle_beta   90.00
_cell.angle_gamma   90.00
#
_symmetry.space_group_name_H-M   'P 1'
#
loop_
_entity.id
_entity.type
_entity.pdbx_description
1 polymer ?
#
loop_
_entity_poly.entity_id
_entity_poly.type
_entity_poly.pdbx_seq_one_letter_code
_entity_poly.pdbx_strand_id
1 'polypeptide(L)'
;MSIDSNQVARLLVELGERTPRIESIVQEADAPRWAIELDDGHVVLAELDQERSRLSLEADLGRPPEEHRLPTCEALMMLTSLEHASRDWAMALSEPNGEFQLCGQIAMPSAYAIDLQTTLFAFIDQAQQWREIVARGAQPAGEQIQQLPPDLLI
;
A
#
# COMPACT_ATOMS: atom_id res chain seq x y z
N MET A 1 9.77 24.41 11.97
CA MET A 1 9.81 23.49 13.12
C MET A 1 9.83 22.09 12.52
N SER A 2 10.90 21.31 12.70
CA SER A 2 11.03 19.98 12.11
C SER A 2 10.18 18.97 12.90
N ILE A 3 9.62 17.97 12.21
CA ILE A 3 8.94 16.86 12.87
C ILE A 3 9.98 16.03 13.63
N ASP A 4 9.64 15.64 14.86
CA ASP A 4 10.45 14.74 15.68
C ASP A 4 10.00 13.28 15.45
N SER A 5 10.95 12.36 15.28
CA SER A 5 10.70 10.91 15.22
C SER A 5 9.94 10.42 16.46
N ASN A 6 10.20 10.98 17.64
CA ASN A 6 9.47 10.62 18.85
C ASN A 6 7.98 11.01 18.78
N GLN A 7 7.67 12.12 18.11
CA GLN A 7 6.28 12.54 17.92
C GLN A 7 5.54 11.58 16.99
N VAL A 8 6.19 11.18 15.89
CA VAL A 8 5.63 10.20 14.95
C VAL A 8 5.45 8.84 15.62
N ALA A 9 6.44 8.38 16.38
CA ALA A 9 6.34 7.13 17.14
C ALA A 9 5.12 7.12 18.07
N ARG A 10 4.88 8.21 18.83
CA ARG A 10 3.69 8.33 19.69
C ARG A 10 2.39 8.28 18.90
N LEU A 11 2.31 9.01 17.79
CA LEU A 11 1.12 8.99 16.93
C LEU A 11 0.84 7.60 16.37
N LEU A 12 1.87 6.88 15.93
CA LEU A 12 1.74 5.51 15.43
C LEU A 12 1.28 4.56 16.55
N VAL A 13 1.85 4.65 17.75
CA VAL A 13 1.41 3.84 18.89
C VAL A 13 -0.05 4.13 19.27
N GLU A 14 -0.43 5.40 19.41
CA GLU A 14 -1.82 5.80 19.69
C GLU A 14 -2.78 5.30 18.60
N LEU A 15 -2.32 5.28 17.35
CA LEU A 15 -3.08 4.75 16.23
C LEU A 15 -3.24 3.22 16.34
N GLY A 16 -2.17 2.49 16.64
CA GLY A 16 -2.21 1.04 16.85
C GLY A 16 -3.18 0.63 17.96
N GLU A 17 -3.11 1.28 19.13
CA GLU A 17 -4.00 0.99 20.28
C GLU A 17 -5.49 1.17 19.95
N ARG A 18 -5.82 2.06 19.01
CA ARG A 18 -7.20 2.40 18.62
C ARG A 18 -7.68 1.64 17.39
N THR A 19 -6.85 0.78 16.81
CA THR A 19 -7.09 0.17 15.50
C THR A 19 -6.97 -1.36 15.59
N PRO A 20 -8.09 -2.10 15.67
CA PRO A 20 -8.08 -3.55 15.89
C PRO A 20 -7.34 -4.38 14.82
N ARG A 21 -7.23 -3.87 13.59
CA ARG A 21 -6.54 -4.53 12.46
C ARG A 21 -5.01 -4.39 12.49
N ILE A 22 -4.46 -3.57 13.40
CA ILE A 22 -3.01 -3.43 13.61
C ILE A 22 -2.67 -4.33 14.80
N GLU A 23 -1.86 -5.35 14.57
CA GLU A 23 -1.42 -6.28 15.62
C GLU A 23 -0.24 -5.71 16.40
N SER A 24 0.74 -5.16 15.71
CA SER A 24 1.96 -4.67 16.33
C SER A 24 2.57 -3.49 15.55
N ILE A 25 3.26 -2.60 16.28
CA ILE A 25 4.08 -1.53 15.69
C ILE A 25 5.43 -1.58 16.37
N VAL A 26 6.49 -1.81 15.59
CA VAL A 26 7.87 -1.93 16.08
C VAL A 26 8.74 -0.90 15.38
N GLN A 27 9.47 -0.10 16.15
CA GLN A 27 10.48 0.80 15.60
C GLN A 27 11.79 0.04 15.37
N GLU A 28 12.40 0.23 14.20
CA GLU A 28 13.75 -0.27 13.92
C GLU A 28 14.78 0.45 14.80
N ALA A 29 15.80 -0.28 15.27
CA ALA A 29 16.81 0.27 16.14
C ALA A 29 17.58 1.42 15.47
N ASP A 30 17.68 2.54 16.17
CA ASP A 30 18.42 3.74 15.74
C ASP A 30 17.99 4.36 14.39
N ALA A 31 16.81 3.99 13.88
CA ALA A 31 16.25 4.51 12.65
C ALA A 31 14.87 5.15 12.86
N PRO A 32 14.53 6.21 12.11
CA PRO A 32 13.19 6.79 12.11
C PRO A 32 12.25 5.93 11.22
N ARG A 33 12.25 4.62 11.44
CA ARG A 33 11.53 3.62 10.62
C ARG A 33 10.76 2.66 11.51
N TRP A 34 9.53 2.33 11.10
CA TRP A 34 8.60 1.48 11.84
C TRP A 34 8.06 0.38 10.93
N ALA A 35 7.95 -0.83 11.47
CA ALA A 35 7.18 -1.92 10.90
C ALA A 35 5.81 -1.97 11.58
N ILE A 36 4.76 -1.92 10.78
CA ILE A 36 3.35 -1.98 11.20
C ILE A 36 2.80 -3.32 10.72
N GLU A 37 2.57 -4.24 11.64
CA GLU A 37 2.03 -5.57 11.37
C GLU A 37 0.50 -5.53 11.45
N LEU A 38 -0.16 -6.06 10.43
CA LEU A 38 -1.61 -6.16 10.33
C LEU A 38 -2.10 -7.56 10.71
N ASP A 39 -3.40 -7.67 10.99
CA ASP A 39 -4.08 -8.91 11.40
C ASP A 39 -4.07 -10.05 10.38
N ASP A 40 -3.76 -9.75 9.13
CA ASP A 40 -3.56 -10.72 8.05
C ASP A 40 -2.08 -11.11 7.84
N GLY A 41 -1.20 -10.69 8.76
CA GLY A 41 0.25 -10.89 8.72
C GLY A 41 0.97 -10.02 7.68
N HIS A 42 0.28 -9.07 7.05
CA HIS A 42 0.90 -8.11 6.16
C HIS A 42 1.66 -7.04 6.94
N VAL A 43 2.82 -6.64 6.43
CA VAL A 43 3.65 -5.61 7.06
C VAL A 43 3.69 -4.36 6.17
N VAL A 44 3.41 -3.21 6.78
CA VAL A 44 3.62 -1.89 6.20
C VAL A 44 4.82 -1.26 6.87
N LEU A 45 5.81 -0.86 6.07
CA LEU A 45 6.97 -0.10 6.52
C LEU A 45 6.67 1.38 6.42
N ALA A 46 6.94 2.11 7.49
CA ALA A 46 6.81 3.56 7.54
C ALA A 46 8.17 4.18 7.89
N GLU A 47 8.66 5.13 7.10
CA GLU A 47 9.94 5.79 7.32
C GLU A 47 9.79 7.31 7.30
N LEU A 48 10.26 7.98 8.34
CA LEU A 48 10.20 9.44 8.44
C LEU A 48 11.43 10.06 7.78
N ASP A 49 11.19 10.78 6.68
CA ASP A 49 12.12 11.73 6.10
C ASP A 49 11.95 13.09 6.81
N GLN A 50 12.86 13.36 7.75
CA GLN A 50 12.85 14.60 8.52
C GLN A 50 13.17 15.83 7.67
N GLU A 51 14.04 15.69 6.67
CA GLU A 51 14.45 16.80 5.81
C GLU A 51 13.30 17.28 4.94
N ARG A 52 12.52 16.35 4.39
CA ARG A 52 11.37 16.63 3.54
C ARG A 52 10.05 16.74 4.29
N SER A 53 10.06 16.43 5.59
CA SER A 53 8.89 16.44 6.45
C SER A 53 7.77 15.52 5.95
N ARG A 54 8.13 14.27 5.64
CA ARG A 54 7.24 13.27 5.03
C ARG A 54 7.42 11.91 5.71
N LEU A 55 6.33 11.16 5.79
CA LEU A 55 6.35 9.74 6.16
C LEU A 55 6.19 8.91 4.88
N SER A 56 7.25 8.27 4.45
CA SER A 56 7.23 7.30 3.35
C SER A 56 6.57 6.01 3.84
N LEU A 57 5.72 5.41 3.01
CA LEU A 57 5.06 4.14 3.27
C LEU A 57 5.42 3.14 2.18
N GLU A 58 5.65 1.90 2.59
CA GLU A 58 5.98 0.80 1.69
C GLU A 58 5.28 -0.48 2.15
N ALA A 59 4.75 -1.25 1.21
CA ALA A 59 4.05 -2.49 1.47
C ALA A 59 4.30 -3.51 0.35
N ASP A 60 4.66 -4.73 0.73
CA ASP A 60 4.89 -5.82 -0.23
C ASP A 60 3.57 -6.40 -0.75
N LEU A 61 3.37 -6.32 -2.07
CA LEU A 61 2.22 -6.89 -2.77
C LEU A 61 2.46 -8.34 -3.20
N GLY A 62 3.69 -8.83 -3.04
CA GLY A 62 4.11 -10.18 -3.37
C GLY A 62 4.41 -10.37 -4.86
N ARG A 63 4.28 -11.61 -5.34
CA ARG A 63 4.59 -12.01 -6.72
C ARG A 63 3.36 -12.60 -7.41
N PRO A 64 3.07 -12.22 -8.66
CA PRO A 64 2.05 -12.88 -9.46
C PRO A 64 2.52 -14.26 -9.93
N PRO A 65 1.60 -15.10 -10.44
CA PRO A 65 1.96 -16.30 -11.20
C PRO A 65 2.95 -15.96 -12.32
N GLU A 66 3.94 -16.82 -12.56
CA GLU A 66 5.02 -16.56 -13.52
C GLU A 66 4.50 -16.31 -14.95
N GLU A 67 3.47 -17.07 -15.33
CA GLU A 67 2.71 -16.92 -16.59
C GLU A 67 2.04 -15.54 -16.76
N HIS A 68 1.79 -14.83 -15.67
CA HIS A 68 1.14 -13.52 -15.65
C HIS A 68 2.05 -12.39 -15.16
N ARG A 69 3.34 -12.65 -14.98
CA ARG A 69 4.28 -11.68 -14.44
C ARG A 69 4.40 -10.42 -15.29
N LEU A 70 4.60 -10.57 -16.61
CA LEU A 70 4.72 -9.43 -17.52
C LEU A 70 3.40 -8.65 -17.65
N PRO A 71 2.24 -9.29 -17.91
CA PRO A 71 0.95 -8.58 -17.93
C PRO A 71 0.63 -7.84 -16.62
N THR A 72 0.95 -8.45 -15.47
CA THR A 72 0.77 -7.80 -14.16
C THR A 72 1.67 -6.57 -14.05
N CYS A 73 2.92 -6.68 -14.47
CA CYS A 73 3.85 -5.55 -14.47
C CYS A 73 3.34 -4.39 -15.33
N GLU A 74 2.85 -4.67 -16.53
CA GLU A 74 2.30 -3.66 -17.44
C GLU A 74 1.08 -2.97 -16.83
N ALA A 75 0.15 -3.74 -16.24
CA ALA A 75 -1.04 -3.19 -15.59
C ALA A 75 -0.69 -2.25 -14.41
N LEU A 76 0.29 -2.64 -13.58
CA LEU A 76 0.74 -1.84 -12.43
C LEU A 76 1.49 -0.58 -12.86
N MET A 77 2.28 -0.65 -13.93
CA MET A 77 2.93 0.52 -14.52
C MET A 77 1.92 1.49 -15.12
N MET A 78 0.90 0.98 -15.82
CA MET A 78 -0.19 1.80 -16.35
C MET A 78 -0.94 2.51 -15.22
N LEU A 79 -1.25 1.82 -14.11
CA LEU A 79 -1.88 2.45 -12.95
C LEU A 79 -1.02 3.60 -12.40
N THR A 80 0.29 3.37 -12.25
CA THR A 80 1.23 4.38 -11.72
C THR A 80 1.29 5.62 -12.63
N SER A 81 1.05 5.46 -13.94
CA SER A 81 0.99 6.58 -14.88
C SER A 81 -0.30 7.43 -14.76
N LEU A 82 -1.33 6.94 -14.07
CA LEU A 82 -2.59 7.67 -13.86
C LEU A 82 -2.51 8.50 -12.58
N GLU A 83 -1.83 9.65 -12.65
CA GLU A 83 -1.54 10.56 -11.51
C GLU A 83 -2.76 10.86 -10.62
N HIS A 84 -3.95 10.97 -11.22
CA HIS A 84 -5.18 11.31 -10.49
C HIS A 84 -5.82 10.09 -9.79
N ALA A 85 -5.50 8.88 -10.23
CA ALA A 85 -6.04 7.65 -9.69
C ALA A 85 -5.22 7.12 -8.51
N SER A 86 -3.91 7.42 -8.46
CA SER A 86 -3.00 6.78 -7.52
C SER A 86 -2.76 7.53 -6.21
N ARG A 87 -3.29 8.76 -6.02
CA ARG A 87 -3.16 9.54 -4.76
C ARG A 87 -1.71 9.69 -4.26
N ASP A 88 -0.77 10.00 -5.16
CA ASP A 88 0.68 10.05 -4.90
C ASP A 88 1.30 8.71 -4.47
N TRP A 89 0.63 7.59 -4.73
CA TRP A 89 1.19 6.26 -4.60
C TRP A 89 1.72 5.76 -5.95
N ALA A 90 2.72 4.89 -5.87
CA ALA A 90 3.37 4.29 -7.02
C ALA A 90 3.59 2.81 -6.78
N MET A 91 3.50 2.03 -7.85
CA MET A 91 3.89 0.63 -7.84
C MET A 91 5.37 0.52 -8.20
N ALA A 92 6.12 -0.26 -7.44
CA ALA A 92 7.53 -0.53 -7.67
C ALA A 92 7.79 -2.03 -7.75
N LEU A 93 8.95 -2.36 -8.30
CA LEU A 93 9.58 -3.67 -8.17
C LEU A 93 10.77 -3.52 -7.25
N SER A 94 10.88 -4.36 -6.22
CA SER A 94 12.03 -4.34 -5.31
C SER A 94 13.36 -4.63 -6.03
N GLU A 95 13.30 -5.47 -7.07
CA GLU A 95 14.39 -5.79 -8.00
C GLU A 95 13.77 -6.33 -9.33
N PRO A 96 14.53 -6.47 -10.43
CA PRO A 96 13.97 -6.88 -11.73
C PRO A 96 13.12 -8.17 -11.70
N ASN A 97 13.47 -9.10 -10.82
CA ASN A 97 12.74 -10.36 -10.60
C ASN A 97 12.09 -10.45 -9.21
N GLY A 98 11.97 -9.31 -8.53
CA GLY A 98 11.54 -9.17 -7.15
C GLY A 98 10.03 -9.23 -6.97
N GLU A 99 9.62 -8.75 -5.82
CA GLU A 99 8.22 -8.57 -5.44
C GLU A 99 7.72 -7.21 -5.89
N PHE A 100 6.42 -7.13 -6.13
CA PHE A 100 5.77 -5.84 -6.33
C PHE A 100 5.57 -5.17 -4.99
N GLN A 101 5.70 -3.84 -4.98
CA GLN A 101 5.55 -3.03 -3.78
C GLN A 101 4.65 -1.85 -4.08
N LEU A 102 3.81 -1.48 -3.11
CA LEU A 102 3.13 -0.20 -3.11
C LEU A 102 3.97 0.79 -2.30
N CYS A 103 4.30 1.91 -2.91
CA CYS A 103 5.04 3.00 -2.28
C CYS A 103 4.14 4.23 -2.21
N GLY A 104 4.17 4.94 -1.09
CA GLY A 104 3.39 6.16 -0.88
C GLY A 104 4.08 7.12 0.05
N GLN A 105 3.52 8.32 0.17
CA GLN A 105 4.03 9.33 1.09
C GLN A 105 2.89 10.09 1.76
N ILE A 106 3.05 10.36 3.04
CA ILE A 106 2.16 11.23 3.82
C ILE A 106 2.93 12.49 4.15
N ALA A 107 2.43 13.64 3.71
CA ALA A 107 2.96 14.91 4.17
C ALA A 107 2.68 15.05 5.67
N MET A 108 3.69 15.40 6.45
CA MET A 108 3.57 15.51 7.90
C MET A 108 3.70 16.98 8.35
N PRO A 109 2.78 17.89 7.96
CA PRO A 109 2.83 19.24 8.51
C PRO A 109 2.67 19.15 10.03
N SER A 110 3.39 20.00 10.76
CA SER A 110 3.51 19.99 12.23
C SER A 110 2.19 20.08 13.04
N ALA A 111 1.02 20.09 12.39
CA ALA A 111 -0.28 20.42 12.99
C ALA A 111 -1.42 19.40 12.78
N TYR A 112 -1.27 18.30 12.01
CA TYR A 112 -2.42 17.44 11.66
C TYR A 112 -2.18 15.94 11.85
N ALA A 113 -2.55 15.42 13.04
CA ALA A 113 -2.60 13.99 13.33
C ALA A 113 -3.77 13.25 12.64
N ILE A 114 -4.85 13.97 12.29
CA ILE A 114 -6.05 13.41 11.66
C ILE A 114 -5.78 12.92 10.23
N ASP A 115 -4.90 13.63 9.51
CA ASP A 115 -4.56 13.31 8.12
C ASP A 115 -3.69 12.03 8.03
N LEU A 116 -2.87 11.78 9.06
CA LEU A 116 -2.04 10.57 9.14
C LEU A 116 -2.89 9.30 9.20
N GLN A 117 -3.86 9.25 10.11
CA GLN A 117 -4.73 8.07 10.28
C GLN A 117 -5.49 7.75 8.99
N THR A 118 -6.14 8.76 8.42
CA THR A 118 -6.96 8.60 7.21
C THR A 118 -6.12 8.13 6.04
N THR A 119 -4.93 8.73 5.85
CA THR A 119 -4.06 8.40 4.71
C THR A 119 -3.39 7.05 4.89
N LEU A 120 -2.97 6.70 6.11
CA LEU A 120 -2.40 5.37 6.39
C LEU A 120 -3.42 4.26 6.13
N PHE A 121 -4.67 4.43 6.57
CA PHE A 121 -5.70 3.43 6.29
C PHE A 121 -6.03 3.31 4.81
N ALA A 122 -6.14 4.44 4.12
CA ALA A 122 -6.32 4.40 2.68
C ALA A 122 -5.18 3.64 2.00
N PHE A 123 -3.93 3.85 2.44
CA PHE A 123 -2.77 3.13 1.92
C PHE A 123 -2.84 1.64 2.21
N ILE A 124 -3.15 1.26 3.46
CA ILE A 124 -3.29 -0.15 3.85
C ILE A 124 -4.39 -0.84 3.04
N ASP A 125 -5.56 -0.23 2.92
CA ASP A 125 -6.68 -0.77 2.15
C ASP A 125 -6.28 -0.99 0.68
N GLN A 126 -5.53 -0.05 0.12
CA GLN A 126 -5.05 -0.15 -1.25
C GLN A 126 -3.98 -1.25 -1.40
N ALA A 127 -3.06 -1.37 -0.44
CA ALA A 127 -2.05 -2.43 -0.43
C ALA A 127 -2.69 -3.81 -0.41
N GLN A 128 -3.68 -4.02 0.47
CA GLN A 128 -4.41 -5.29 0.55
C GLN A 128 -5.16 -5.62 -0.76
N GLN A 129 -5.88 -4.65 -1.33
CA GLN A 129 -6.57 -4.83 -2.60
C GLN A 129 -5.61 -5.20 -3.73
N TRP A 130 -4.48 -4.50 -3.84
CA TRP A 130 -3.50 -4.81 -4.88
C TRP A 130 -2.77 -6.11 -4.65
N ARG A 131 -2.50 -6.49 -3.40
CA ARG A 131 -1.93 -7.80 -3.08
C ARG A 131 -2.84 -8.92 -3.58
N GLU A 132 -4.15 -8.80 -3.44
CA GLU A 132 -5.09 -9.77 -4.01
C GLU A 132 -5.06 -9.80 -5.54
N ILE A 133 -5.00 -8.63 -6.19
CA ILE A 133 -4.94 -8.50 -7.65
C ILE A 133 -3.64 -9.11 -8.19
N VAL A 134 -2.51 -8.80 -7.54
CA VAL A 134 -1.17 -9.33 -7.88
C VAL A 134 -1.15 -10.84 -7.70
N ALA A 135 -1.68 -11.37 -6.59
CA ALA A 135 -1.75 -12.81 -6.36
C ALA A 135 -2.55 -13.56 -7.45
N ARG A 136 -3.51 -12.90 -8.11
CA ARG A 136 -4.30 -13.43 -9.23
C ARG A 136 -3.70 -13.11 -10.60
N GLY A 137 -2.53 -12.46 -10.67
CA GLY A 137 -1.87 -12.09 -11.92
C GLY A 137 -2.55 -10.96 -12.69
N ALA A 138 -3.23 -10.04 -11.98
CA ALA A 138 -3.98 -8.92 -12.55
C ALA A 138 -4.97 -9.34 -13.66
N GLN A 139 -5.44 -10.58 -13.62
CA GLN A 139 -6.43 -11.05 -14.56
C GLN A 139 -7.75 -10.29 -14.36
N PRO A 140 -8.45 -9.91 -15.43
CA PRO A 140 -9.82 -9.46 -15.29
C PRO A 140 -10.60 -10.56 -14.58
N ALA A 141 -11.35 -10.20 -13.54
CA ALA A 141 -12.25 -11.13 -12.88
C ALA A 141 -13.07 -11.78 -13.98
N GLY A 142 -12.86 -13.09 -14.18
CA GLY A 142 -13.25 -13.79 -15.39
C GLY A 142 -14.65 -13.36 -15.79
N GLU A 143 -14.76 -12.85 -17.01
CA GLU A 143 -16.04 -12.66 -17.68
C GLU A 143 -16.79 -14.00 -17.64
N GLN A 144 -17.60 -14.20 -16.61
CA GLN A 144 -18.90 -14.80 -16.80
C GLN A 144 -19.72 -13.78 -17.60
N ILE A 145 -19.33 -13.54 -18.85
CA ILE A 145 -20.34 -13.30 -19.87
C ILE A 145 -21.15 -14.58 -19.83
N GLN A 146 -22.24 -14.57 -19.07
CA GLN A 146 -23.36 -15.44 -19.37
C GLN A 146 -23.62 -15.17 -20.85
N GLN A 147 -23.18 -16.10 -21.69
CA GLN A 147 -23.67 -16.19 -23.05
C GLN A 147 -25.18 -16.21 -22.90
N LEU A 148 -25.83 -15.07 -23.16
CA LEU A 148 -27.27 -15.00 -23.26
C LEU A 148 -27.65 -16.13 -24.22
N PRO A 149 -28.45 -17.12 -23.77
CA PRO A 149 -28.82 -18.20 -24.65
C PRO A 149 -29.45 -17.60 -25.91
N PRO A 150 -29.11 -18.11 -27.10
CA PRO A 150 -29.60 -17.56 -28.38
C PRO A 150 -31.14 -17.51 -28.48
N ASP A 151 -31.84 -18.18 -27.56
CA ASP A 151 -33.30 -18.24 -27.46
C ASP A 151 -33.97 -16.94 -26.98
N LEU A 152 -33.22 -15.92 -26.56
CA LEU A 152 -33.75 -14.62 -26.11
C LEU A 152 -33.65 -13.49 -27.16
N LEU A 153 -33.26 -13.79 -28.40
CA LEU A 153 -33.19 -12.84 -29.52
C LEU A 153 -34.35 -12.98 -30.52
N ILE A 154 -35.59 -13.05 -30.03
CA ILE A 154 -36.80 -12.96 -30.88
C ILE A 154 -37.66 -11.78 -30.43
#